data_AF-A0A2V5JDN9-F1
#
_entry.id   AF-A0A2V5JDN9-F1
#
_cell.length_a   1.000
_cell.length_b   1.000
_cell.length_c   1.000
_cell.angle_alpha   90.00
_cell.angle_beta   90.00
_cell.angle_gamma   90.00
#
_symmetry.space_group_name_H-M   'P 1'
#
loop_
_entity.id
_entity.type
_entity.pdbx_description
1 polymer ?
#
loop_
_entity_poly.entity_id
_entity_poly.type
_entity_poly.pdbx_seq_one_letter_code
_entity_poly.pdbx_strand_id
1 'polypeptide(L)'
;ELETFLKEQPDNYLLMSNLALVDLGLGDKTAALDLSARAMAVNPVEKDAVTGLIPLEVLARVAARTGDSDRAIATLEKLLSTPYNGALAAGMPLTPALLRLDPMFDPLRNDPRFQKLLAASAAQ
;
A
#
# COMPACT_ATOMS: atom_id res chain seq x y z
N GLU A 1 -3.83 -12.76 18.11
CA GLU A 1 -2.68 -13.36 17.40
C GLU A 1 -1.69 -12.34 16.84
N LEU A 2 -1.99 -11.57 15.77
CA LEU A 2 -1.00 -10.69 15.12
C LEU A 2 -0.40 -9.60 16.05
N GLU A 3 -1.20 -8.98 16.91
CA GLU A 3 -0.71 -7.99 17.88
C GLU A 3 0.27 -8.58 18.90
N THR A 4 0.03 -9.84 19.33
CA THR A 4 0.92 -10.55 20.27
C THR A 4 2.26 -10.80 19.61
N PHE A 5 2.26 -11.31 18.36
CA PHE A 5 3.49 -11.52 17.60
C PHE A 5 4.25 -10.22 17.33
N LEU A 6 3.54 -9.09 17.17
CA LEU A 6 4.19 -7.80 16.93
C LEU A 6 4.92 -7.29 18.18
N LYS A 7 4.47 -7.67 19.38
CA LYS A 7 5.20 -7.38 20.63
C LYS A 7 6.50 -8.18 20.70
N GLU A 8 6.51 -9.41 20.20
CA GLU A 8 7.69 -10.28 20.15
C GLU A 8 8.66 -9.88 19.03
N GLN A 9 8.13 -9.31 17.93
CA GLN A 9 8.90 -8.90 16.76
C GLN A 9 8.58 -7.44 16.37
N PRO A 10 9.01 -6.47 17.18
CA PRO A 10 8.59 -5.07 17.04
C PRO A 10 9.06 -4.40 15.75
N ASP A 11 10.01 -5.00 15.03
CA ASP A 11 10.59 -4.53 13.77
C ASP A 11 10.15 -5.39 12.56
N ASN A 12 9.13 -6.24 12.71
CA ASN A 12 8.60 -7.02 11.60
C ASN A 12 7.63 -6.17 10.77
N TYR A 13 8.15 -5.47 9.77
CA TYR A 13 7.37 -4.59 8.90
C TYR A 13 6.27 -5.34 8.12
N LEU A 14 6.47 -6.63 7.80
CA LEU A 14 5.44 -7.45 7.13
C LEU A 14 4.26 -7.69 8.06
N LEU A 15 4.54 -7.99 9.33
CA LEU A 15 3.49 -8.18 10.33
C LEU A 15 2.70 -6.88 10.57
N MET A 16 3.38 -5.73 10.63
CA MET A 16 2.72 -4.42 10.69
C MET A 16 1.85 -4.15 9.47
N SER A 17 2.36 -4.44 8.27
CA SER A 17 1.65 -4.23 7.00
C SER A 17 0.40 -5.11 6.91
N ASN A 18 0.49 -6.37 7.36
CA ASN A 18 -0.66 -7.26 7.45
C ASN A 18 -1.69 -6.78 8.47
N LEU A 19 -1.24 -6.35 9.65
CA LEU A 19 -2.14 -5.83 10.69
C LEU A 19 -2.84 -4.54 10.23
N ALA A 20 -2.15 -3.66 9.51
CA ALA A 20 -2.77 -2.47 8.93
C ALA A 20 -3.94 -2.80 7.98
N LEU A 21 -3.80 -3.85 7.16
CA LEU A 21 -4.88 -4.30 6.28
C LEU A 21 -6.04 -4.93 7.07
N VAL A 22 -5.74 -5.65 8.16
CA VAL A 22 -6.75 -6.21 9.08
C VAL A 22 -7.53 -5.08 9.76
N ASP A 23 -6.85 -4.11 10.34
CA ASP A 23 -7.47 -2.96 11.02
C ASP A 23 -8.32 -2.13 10.07
N LEU A 24 -7.85 -1.94 8.84
CA LEU A 24 -8.65 -1.31 7.78
C LEU A 24 -9.96 -2.08 7.53
N GLY A 25 -9.90 -3.41 7.48
CA GLY A 25 -11.08 -4.28 7.31
C GLY A 25 -12.04 -4.22 8.50
N LEU A 26 -11.51 -4.02 9.71
CA LEU A 26 -12.28 -3.83 10.94
C LEU A 26 -12.84 -2.40 11.08
N GLY A 27 -12.42 -1.47 10.22
CA GLY A 27 -12.86 -0.08 10.20
C GLY A 27 -12.00 0.87 11.03
N ASP A 28 -10.91 0.39 11.65
CA ASP A 28 -9.95 1.24 12.36
C ASP A 28 -8.94 1.85 11.37
N LYS A 29 -9.41 2.93 10.74
CA LYS A 29 -8.64 3.69 9.75
C LYS A 29 -7.36 4.31 10.32
N THR A 30 -7.40 4.73 11.58
CA THR A 30 -6.26 5.40 12.22
C THR A 30 -5.17 4.38 12.54
N ALA A 31 -5.52 3.25 13.15
CA ALA A 31 -4.56 2.17 13.40
C ALA A 31 -3.90 1.69 12.11
N ALA A 32 -4.68 1.52 11.04
CA ALA A 32 -4.16 1.11 9.74
C ALA A 32 -3.14 2.09 9.15
N LEU A 33 -3.38 3.40 9.25
CA LEU A 33 -2.46 4.44 8.78
C LEU A 33 -1.18 4.48 9.64
N ASP A 34 -1.32 4.41 10.96
CA ASP A 34 -0.20 4.45 11.90
C ASP A 34 0.73 3.24 11.72
N LEU A 35 0.15 2.04 11.57
CA LEU A 35 0.91 0.82 11.32
C LEU A 35 1.64 0.86 9.98
N SER A 36 0.99 1.38 8.93
CA SER A 36 1.63 1.55 7.61
C SER A 36 2.82 2.50 7.69
N ALA A 37 2.68 3.63 8.40
CA ALA A 37 3.75 4.60 8.58
C ALA A 37 4.91 4.04 9.42
N ARG A 38 4.59 3.29 10.49
CA ARG A 38 5.60 2.62 11.32
C ARG A 38 6.35 1.55 10.53
N ALA A 39 5.67 0.78 9.69
CA ALA A 39 6.30 -0.21 8.82
C ALA A 39 7.28 0.43 7.83
N MET A 40 6.94 1.61 7.28
CA MET A 40 7.86 2.38 6.42
C MET A 40 9.11 2.86 7.17
N ALA A 41 8.98 3.27 8.44
CA ALA A 41 10.12 3.70 9.24
C ALA A 41 11.08 2.54 9.58
N VAL A 42 10.52 1.33 9.76
CA VAL A 42 11.29 0.12 10.09
C VAL A 42 12.00 -0.49 8.88
N ASN A 43 11.35 -0.41 7.70
CA ASN A 43 11.91 -0.90 6.44
C ASN A 43 11.93 0.20 5.36
N PRO A 44 12.82 1.19 5.47
CA PRO A 44 12.97 2.22 4.45
C PRO A 44 13.54 1.62 3.16
N VAL A 45 13.20 2.21 2.02
CA VAL A 45 13.64 1.76 0.68
C VAL A 45 15.15 1.76 0.55
N GLU A 46 15.83 2.70 1.22
CA GLU A 46 17.29 2.82 1.25
C GLU A 46 17.96 1.63 1.94
N LYS A 47 17.26 0.94 2.85
CA LYS A 47 17.74 -0.24 3.57
C LYS A 47 17.41 -1.53 2.80
N ASP A 48 16.24 -1.60 2.19
CA ASP A 48 15.79 -2.75 1.41
C ASP A 48 15.08 -2.29 0.14
N ALA A 49 15.82 -2.28 -0.97
CA ALA A 49 15.28 -1.88 -2.27
C ALA A 49 14.30 -2.91 -2.87
N VAL A 50 14.29 -4.15 -2.36
CA VAL A 50 13.42 -5.22 -2.87
C VAL A 50 12.05 -5.14 -2.21
N THR A 51 12.01 -4.96 -0.88
CA THR A 51 10.78 -5.03 -0.08
C THR A 51 10.40 -3.74 0.63
N GLY A 52 11.25 -2.72 0.64
CA GLY A 52 11.00 -1.44 1.33
C GLY A 52 9.82 -0.63 0.78
N LEU A 53 9.30 -1.01 -0.39
CA LEU A 53 8.07 -0.44 -0.96
C LEU A 53 6.79 -1.19 -0.60
N ILE A 54 6.87 -2.35 0.06
CA ILE A 54 5.69 -3.09 0.55
C ILE A 54 4.86 -2.25 1.53
N PRO A 55 5.45 -1.63 2.57
CA PRO A 55 4.70 -0.75 3.47
C PRO A 55 4.06 0.44 2.74
N LEU A 56 4.73 0.93 1.69
CA LEU A 56 4.23 2.04 0.88
C LEU A 56 3.01 1.62 0.05
N GLU A 57 3.00 0.40 -0.51
CA GLU A 57 1.81 -0.15 -1.17
C GLU A 57 0.63 -0.29 -0.19
N VAL A 58 0.88 -0.82 1.01
CA VAL A 58 -0.17 -0.92 2.03
C VAL A 58 -0.72 0.46 2.39
N LEU A 59 0.16 1.47 2.51
CA LEU A 59 -0.28 2.83 2.74
C LEU A 59 -1.18 3.37 1.61
N ALA A 60 -0.84 3.13 0.34
CA ALA A 60 -1.69 3.55 -0.78
C ALA A 60 -3.09 2.94 -0.70
N ARG A 61 -3.18 1.66 -0.33
CA ARG A 61 -4.44 0.93 -0.16
C ARG A 61 -5.25 1.47 1.01
N VAL A 62 -4.62 1.72 2.15
CA VAL A 62 -5.28 2.33 3.32
C VAL A 62 -5.73 3.75 2.99
N ALA A 63 -4.89 4.59 2.42
CA ALA A 63 -5.23 5.96 2.02
C ALA A 63 -6.44 6.00 1.07
N ALA A 64 -6.47 5.11 0.06
CA ALA A 64 -7.60 5.00 -0.86
C ALA A 64 -8.92 4.70 -0.13
N ARG A 65 -8.89 3.78 0.84
CA ARG A 65 -10.07 3.34 1.59
C ARG A 65 -10.49 4.27 2.72
N THR A 66 -9.59 5.13 3.17
CA THR A 66 -9.86 6.12 4.22
C THR A 66 -10.39 7.45 3.67
N GLY A 67 -10.27 7.68 2.37
CA GLY A 67 -10.70 8.90 1.68
C GLY A 67 -9.59 9.92 1.45
N ASP A 68 -8.35 9.58 1.81
CA ASP A 68 -7.16 10.40 1.54
C ASP A 68 -6.67 10.14 0.10
N SER A 69 -7.46 10.60 -0.87
CA SER A 69 -7.21 10.37 -2.30
C SER A 69 -5.91 11.00 -2.77
N ASP A 70 -5.53 12.16 -2.23
CA ASP A 70 -4.29 12.85 -2.59
C ASP A 70 -3.07 12.00 -2.23
N ARG A 71 -3.02 11.52 -0.98
CA ARG A 71 -1.93 10.66 -0.52
C ARG A 71 -1.91 9.33 -1.26
N ALA A 72 -3.08 8.74 -1.51
CA ALA A 72 -3.18 7.48 -2.24
C ALA A 72 -2.60 7.61 -3.66
N ILE A 73 -3.03 8.62 -4.41
CA ILE A 73 -2.63 8.82 -5.81
C ILE A 73 -1.14 9.15 -5.92
N ALA A 74 -0.62 10.05 -5.08
CA ALA A 74 0.82 10.36 -5.06
C ALA A 74 1.67 9.11 -4.77
N THR A 75 1.19 8.26 -3.87
CA THR A 75 1.87 7.01 -3.52
C THR A 75 1.82 6.00 -4.68
N LEU A 76 0.67 5.85 -5.33
CA LEU A 76 0.48 4.98 -6.48
C LEU A 76 1.35 5.39 -7.67
N GLU A 77 1.51 6.69 -7.93
CA GLU A 77 2.40 7.19 -8.98
C GLU A 77 3.85 6.75 -8.74
N LYS A 78 4.35 6.89 -7.50
CA LYS A 78 5.68 6.40 -7.12
C LYS A 78 5.81 4.89 -7.33
N LEU A 79 4.84 4.10 -6.87
CA LEU A 79 4.85 2.64 -6.99
C LEU A 79 4.81 2.16 -8.45
N LEU A 80 4.06 2.82 -9.32
CA LEU A 80 3.99 2.47 -10.75
C LEU A 80 5.28 2.83 -11.50
N SER A 81 6.05 3.80 -11.00
CA SER A 81 7.31 4.24 -11.60
C SER A 81 8.56 3.51 -11.11
N THR A 82 8.42 2.66 -10.08
CA THR A 82 9.56 2.01 -9.40
C THR A 82 9.38 0.49 -9.41
N PRO A 83 10.36 -0.31 -9.86
CA PRO A 83 10.31 -1.76 -9.69
C PRO A 83 10.36 -2.16 -8.21
N TYR A 84 9.50 -3.08 -7.78
CA TYR A 84 9.45 -3.56 -6.39
C TYR A 84 8.73 -4.91 -6.28
N ASN A 85 8.84 -5.54 -5.11
CA ASN A 85 8.00 -6.68 -4.75
C ASN A 85 6.69 -6.20 -4.12
N GLY A 86 5.56 -6.63 -4.68
CA GLY A 86 4.23 -6.22 -4.21
C GLY A 86 3.87 -6.74 -2.81
N ALA A 87 2.96 -6.03 -2.15
CA ALA A 87 2.47 -6.41 -0.83
C ALA A 87 1.51 -7.62 -0.88
N LEU A 88 0.80 -7.80 -1.99
CA LEU A 88 -0.20 -8.85 -2.19
C LEU A 88 0.14 -9.73 -3.40
N ALA A 89 -0.76 -10.67 -3.74
CA ALA A 89 -0.71 -11.48 -4.95
C ALA A 89 0.67 -12.14 -5.20
N ALA A 90 1.21 -12.78 -4.16
CA ALA A 90 2.50 -13.47 -4.19
C ALA A 90 3.70 -12.59 -4.63
N GLY A 91 3.68 -11.30 -4.26
CA GLY A 91 4.79 -10.39 -4.56
C GLY A 91 4.66 -9.65 -5.88
N MET A 92 3.54 -9.78 -6.59
CA MET A 92 3.34 -9.02 -7.82
C MET A 92 3.15 -7.52 -7.52
N PRO A 93 4.00 -6.63 -8.07
CA PRO A 93 3.83 -5.19 -7.89
C PRO A 93 2.52 -4.72 -8.52
N LEU A 94 1.97 -3.63 -7.98
CA LEU A 94 0.83 -2.96 -8.59
C LEU A 94 1.14 -2.59 -10.04
N THR A 95 0.19 -2.94 -10.91
CA THR A 95 0.16 -2.52 -12.32
C THR A 95 -1.13 -1.75 -12.59
N PRO A 96 -1.22 -0.97 -13.67
CA PRO A 96 -2.47 -0.30 -14.03
C PRO A 96 -3.63 -1.28 -14.26
N ALA A 97 -3.35 -2.53 -14.69
CA ALA A 97 -4.34 -3.59 -14.76
C ALA A 97 -4.84 -4.02 -13.37
N LEU A 98 -3.94 -4.22 -12.40
CA LEU A 98 -4.32 -4.53 -11.01
C LEU A 98 -5.07 -3.38 -10.36
N LEU A 99 -4.65 -2.13 -10.57
CA LEU A 99 -5.39 -0.96 -10.10
C LEU A 99 -6.81 -0.91 -10.65
N ARG A 100 -7.02 -1.34 -11.90
CA ARG A 100 -8.35 -1.42 -12.54
C ARG A 100 -9.24 -2.50 -11.91
N LEU A 101 -8.66 -3.61 -11.46
CA LEU A 101 -9.40 -4.79 -11.00
C LEU A 101 -9.61 -4.84 -9.49
N ASP A 102 -8.73 -4.20 -8.71
CA ASP A 102 -8.71 -4.32 -7.26
C ASP A 102 -9.72 -3.36 -6.58
N PRO A 103 -10.69 -3.88 -5.80
CA PRO A 103 -11.71 -3.06 -5.13
C PRO A 103 -11.17 -2.13 -4.04
N MET A 104 -9.92 -2.31 -3.59
CA MET A 104 -9.31 -1.38 -2.63
C MET A 104 -9.19 0.04 -3.20
N PHE A 105 -9.16 0.18 -4.52
CA PHE A 105 -9.05 1.46 -5.21
C PHE A 105 -10.38 1.99 -5.75
N ASP A 106 -11.50 1.34 -5.46
CA ASP A 106 -12.82 1.78 -5.91
C ASP A 106 -13.17 3.23 -5.51
N PRO A 107 -12.79 3.73 -4.32
CA PRO A 107 -13.01 5.14 -3.97
C PRO A 107 -12.31 6.14 -4.90
N LEU A 108 -11.25 5.73 -5.61
CA LEU A 108 -10.47 6.61 -6.50
C LEU A 108 -10.99 6.60 -7.95
N ARG A 109 -11.97 5.76 -8.29
CA ARG A 109 -12.40 5.51 -9.68
C ARG A 109 -12.85 6.77 -10.41
N ASN A 110 -13.42 7.75 -9.70
CA ASN A 110 -13.90 8.98 -10.31
C ASN A 110 -12.85 10.11 -10.32
N ASP A 111 -11.66 9.88 -9.74
CA ASP A 111 -10.59 10.89 -9.74
C ASP A 111 -9.85 10.89 -11.11
N PRO A 112 -9.79 12.02 -11.82
CA PRO A 112 -9.11 12.12 -13.11
C PRO A 112 -7.62 11.74 -13.05
N ARG A 113 -6.95 12.00 -11.92
CA ARG A 113 -5.54 11.68 -11.73
C ARG A 113 -5.35 10.17 -11.61
N PHE A 114 -6.24 9.47 -10.92
CA PHE A 114 -6.25 8.01 -10.87
C PHE A 114 -6.52 7.40 -12.25
N GLN A 115 -7.48 7.94 -13.01
CA GLN A 115 -7.73 7.50 -14.39
C GLN A 115 -6.52 7.64 -15.30
N LYS A 116 -5.72 8.70 -15.13
CA LYS A 116 -4.45 8.87 -15.83
C LYS A 116 -3.45 7.76 -15.50
N LEU A 117 -3.34 7.36 -14.22
CA LEU A 117 -2.49 6.23 -13.81
C LEU A 117 -2.94 4.91 -14.47
N LEU A 118 -4.25 4.70 -14.66
CA LEU A 118 -4.79 3.52 -15.35
C LEU A 118 -4.45 3.47 -16.85
N ALA A 119 -4.30 4.64 -17.48
CA ALA A 119 -4.04 4.79 -18.91
C ALA A 119 -2.55 4.72 -19.26
N ALA A 120 -1.66 4.99 -18.31
CA ALA A 120 -0.21 5.04 -18.53
C ALA A 120 0.41 3.72 -19.05
N SER A 121 -0.31 2.59 -18.94
CA SER A 121 0.13 1.27 -19.46
C SER A 121 -0.21 1.03 -20.94
N ALA A 122 -0.86 1.96 -21.65
CA ALA A 122 -1.18 1.77 -23.06
C ALA A 122 -0.02 2.12 -24.02
N ALA A 123 1.13 2.57 -23.48
CA ALA A 123 2.29 2.98 -24.26
C ALA A 123 3.56 2.35 -23.68
N GLN A 124 3.68 1.02 -23.77
CA GLN A 124 4.93 0.29 -23.63
C GLN A 124 4.94 -0.89 -24.59
#